data_AF-A0A930XQ00-F1
#
_entry.id   AF-A0A930XQ00-F1
#
_cell.length_a   1.000
_cell.length_b   1.000
_cell.length_c   1.000
_cell.angle_alpha   90.00
_cell.angle_beta   90.00
_cell.angle_gamma   90.00
#
_symmetry.space_group_name_H-M   'P 1'
#
loop_
_entity.id
_entity.type
_entity.pdbx_description
1 polymer ?
#
loop_
_entity_poly.entity_id
_entity_poly.type
_entity_poly.pdbx_seq_one_letter_code
_entity_poly.pdbx_strand_id
1 'polypeptide(L)' 'YHRRSIAETTMFRFKTILGGNLSARQFDNQAVELFIKCIALNRMIQIAKPDSYKVEA' A
#
# COMPACT_ATOMS: atom_id res chain seq x y z
N TYR A 1 9.66 10.66 13.79
CA TYR A 1 10.16 10.35 12.42
C TYR A 1 9.66 9.03 11.81
N HIS A 2 9.19 8.05 12.58
CA HIS A 2 8.85 6.72 12.04
C HIS A 2 7.54 6.65 11.20
N ARG A 3 6.43 7.19 11.70
CA ARG A 3 5.10 7.08 11.04
C ARG A 3 5.04 7.73 9.66
N ARG A 4 5.62 8.93 9.52
CA ARG A 4 5.62 9.68 8.24
C ARG A 4 6.40 8.94 7.15
N SER A 5 7.59 8.44 7.49
CA SER A 5 8.41 7.67 6.55
C SER A 5 7.71 6.38 6.10
N ILE A 6 6.98 5.69 6.99
CA ILE A 6 6.16 4.53 6.61
C ILE A 6 5.05 4.92 5.63
N ALA A 7 4.35 6.02 5.89
CA ALA A 7 3.29 6.49 5.00
C ALA A 7 3.85 6.87 3.61
N GLU A 8 4.97 7.60 3.57
CA GLU A 8 5.64 7.99 2.32
C GLU A 8 6.11 6.76 1.53
N THR A 9 6.72 5.78 2.20
CA THR A 9 7.15 4.52 1.57
C THR A 9 5.97 3.71 1.04
N THR A 10 4.87 3.68 1.78
CA THR A 10 3.64 2.98 1.37
C THR A 10 3.03 3.64 0.14
N MET A 11 2.96 4.98 0.11
CA MET A 11 2.47 5.73 -1.05
C MET A 11 3.38 5.64 -2.27
N PHE A 12 4.70 5.56 -2.06
CA PHE A 12 5.64 5.26 -3.14
C PHE A 12 5.31 3.90 -3.78
N ARG A 13 5.20 2.85 -2.96
CA ARG A 13 4.84 1.50 -3.44
C ARG A 13 3.47 1.47 -4.13
N PHE A 14 2.49 2.17 -3.59
CA PHE A 14 1.18 2.31 -4.20
C PHE A 14 1.29 2.81 -5.65
N LYS A 15 2.00 3.94 -5.86
CA LYS A 15 2.13 4.54 -7.19
C LYS A 15 2.95 3.68 -8.13
N THR A 16 3.99 3.00 -7.64
CA THR A 16 4.84 2.12 -8.45
C THR A 16 4.12 0.86 -8.91
N ILE A 17 3.32 0.24 -8.03
CA ILE A 17 2.69 -1.07 -8.30
C ILE A 17 1.32 -0.91 -8.95
N LEU A 18 0.48 -0.01 -8.44
CA LEU A 18 -0.93 0.14 -8.84
C LEU A 18 -1.16 1.34 -9.78
N GLY A 19 -0.09 2.07 -10.09
CA GLY A 19 -0.12 3.30 -10.87
C GLY A 19 -0.49 4.52 -10.03
N GLY A 20 -0.07 5.70 -10.51
CA GLY A 20 -0.37 6.98 -9.86
C GLY A 20 -1.73 7.59 -10.23
N ASN A 21 -2.50 6.93 -11.10
CA ASN A 21 -3.72 7.47 -11.68
C ASN A 21 -4.96 6.66 -11.26
N LEU A 22 -6.11 7.33 -11.24
CA LEU A 22 -7.43 6.74 -11.06
C LEU A 22 -8.17 6.76 -12.41
N SER A 23 -8.90 5.69 -12.69
CA SER A 23 -9.56 5.47 -13.98
C SER A 23 -11.04 5.84 -13.95
N ALA A 24 -11.67 5.82 -12.78
CA ALA A 24 -13.06 6.19 -12.62
C ALA A 24 -13.30 7.66 -12.99
N ARG A 25 -14.43 7.94 -13.65
CA ARG A 25 -14.80 9.28 -14.14
C ARG A 25 -15.49 10.16 -13.09
N GLN A 26 -16.12 9.53 -12.11
CA GLN A 26 -16.82 10.21 -11.02
C GLN A 26 -15.99 10.14 -9.75
N PHE A 27 -15.98 11.21 -8.96
CA PHE A 27 -15.19 11.31 -7.74
C PHE A 27 -15.50 10.20 -6.72
N ASP A 28 -16.79 9.89 -6.51
CA ASP A 28 -17.18 8.83 -5.57
C ASP A 28 -16.60 7.47 -5.99
N ASN A 29 -16.62 7.19 -7.29
CA ASN A 29 -16.04 5.97 -7.85
C ASN A 29 -14.51 5.98 -7.78
N GLN A 30 -13.86 7.15 -7.92
CA GLN A 30 -12.42 7.31 -7.71
C GLN A 30 -12.03 7.04 -6.25
N ALA A 31 -12.83 7.50 -5.29
CA ALA A 31 -12.62 7.22 -3.87
C ALA A 31 -12.71 5.71 -3.60
N VAL A 32 -13.74 5.04 -4.12
CA VAL A 32 -13.89 3.59 -4.01
C VAL A 32 -12.72 2.86 -4.68
N GLU A 33 -12.31 3.25 -5.88
CA GLU A 33 -11.14 2.70 -6.59
C GLU A 33 -9.87 2.81 -5.73
N LEU A 34 -9.65 3.98 -5.13
CA LEU A 34 -8.50 4.23 -4.25
C LEU A 34 -8.53 3.31 -3.02
N PHE A 35 -9.69 3.16 -2.36
CA PHE A 35 -9.82 2.27 -1.20
C PHE A 35 -9.55 0.81 -1.56
N ILE A 36 -10.08 0.33 -2.69
CA ILE A 36 -9.83 -1.03 -3.17
C ILE A 36 -8.34 -1.25 -3.43
N LYS A 37 -7.68 -0.30 -4.12
CA LYS A 37 -6.23 -0.35 -4.38
C LYS A 37 -5.42 -0.39 -3.07
N CYS A 38 -5.79 0.41 -2.07
CA CYS A 38 -5.14 0.39 -0.75
C CYS A 38 -5.32 -0.95 -0.03
N ILE A 39 -6.52 -1.53 -0.05
CA ILE A 39 -6.79 -2.86 0.55
C ILE A 39 -5.96 -3.94 -0.14
N ALA A 40 -5.91 -3.92 -1.48
CA ALA A 40 -5.12 -4.86 -2.26
C ALA A 40 -3.62 -4.76 -1.91
N LEU A 41 -3.06 -3.54 -1.87
CA LEU A 41 -1.66 -3.32 -1.50
C LEU A 41 -1.36 -3.83 -0.08
N ASN A 42 -2.23 -3.53 0.89
CA ASN A 42 -2.07 -4.01 2.26
C ASN A 42 -2.05 -5.54 2.31
N ARG A 43 -2.92 -6.21 1.55
CA ARG A 43 -2.94 -7.68 1.48
C ARG A 43 -1.67 -8.24 0.86
N MET A 44 -1.16 -7.63 -0.21
CA MET A 44 0.11 -8.01 -0.82
C MET A 44 1.27 -7.88 0.18
N ILE A 45 1.31 -6.79 0.94
CA ILE A 45 2.33 -6.57 1.97
C ILE A 45 2.27 -7.65 3.05
N GLN A 46 1.09 -8.05 3.50
CA GLN A 46 0.95 -9.13 4.49
C GLN A 46 1.46 -10.47 3.95
N ILE A 47 1.15 -10.78 2.69
CA ILE A 47 1.61 -12.03 2.04
C ILE A 47 3.13 -12.03 1.85
N ALA A 48 3.71 -10.90 1.46
CA ALA A 48 5.15 -10.78 1.20
C ALA A 48 5.99 -10.58 2.47
N LYS A 49 5.37 -10.39 3.63
CA LYS A 49 6.07 -10.14 4.89
C LYS A 49 6.82 -11.41 5.31
N PRO A 50 8.16 -11.37 5.46
CA PRO A 50 8.91 -12.52 5.95
C PRO A 50 8.68 -12.71 7.45
N ASP A 51 8.68 -13.97 7.89
CA ASP A 51 8.70 -14.30 9.31
C ASP A 51 10.09 -14.00 9.88
N SER A 52 10.13 -13.12 10.87
CA SER A 52 11.35 -12.79 11.59
C SER A 52 11.38 -13.55 12.90
N TYR A 53 12.43 -14.34 13.12
CA TYR A 53 12.69 -15.05 14.37
C TYR A 53 13.92 -14.47 15.06
N LYS A 54 13.90 -14.49 16.40
CA LYS A 54 15.09 -14.15 17.18
C LYS A 54 16.08 -15.30 17.08
N VAL A 55 17.34 -14.98 16.85
CA VAL A 55 18.44 -15.94 16.90
C VAL A 55 19.20 -15.68 18.20
N GLU A 56 19.34 -16.71 19.02
CA GLU A 56 20.21 -16.66 20.20
C GLU A 56 21.67 -16.78 19.74
N ALA A 57 22.54 -15.93 20.29
CA ALA A 57 23.96 -15.85 19.95
C ALA A 57 24.78 -16.92 20.68
#